data_AF-A0A101VC43-F1
#
_entry.id   AF-A0A101VC43-F1
#
_cell.length_a   1.000
_cell.length_b   1.000
_cell.length_c   1.000
_cell.angle_alpha   90.00
_cell.angle_beta   90.00
_cell.angle_gamma   90.00
#
_symmetry.space_group_name_H-M   'P 1'
#
loop_
_entity.id
_entity.type
_entity.pdbx_description
1 polymer ?
#
loop_
_entity_poly.entity_id
_entity_poly.type
_entity_poly.pdbx_seq_one_letter_code
_entity_poly.pdbx_strand_id
1 'polypeptide(L)'
;MDKKKKDQLWAEAKKKCCLNQETIKMAKEMGLNPMSLIKNIPNKTQQWKAPVHVWIQEMYEKRQEKAAKKALGKATQDKPKD
;
A
#
# COMPACT_ATOMS: atom_id res chain seq x y z
N MET A 1 -2.84 18.06 12.51
CA MET A 1 -2.32 18.24 11.14
C MET A 1 -3.49 18.56 10.22
N ASP A 2 -3.52 19.77 9.66
CA ASP A 2 -4.65 20.31 8.91
C ASP A 2 -5.01 19.46 7.70
N LYS A 3 -6.31 19.21 7.46
CA LYS A 3 -6.79 18.41 6.31
C LYS A 3 -6.26 18.92 4.98
N LYS A 4 -6.23 20.25 4.81
CA LYS A 4 -5.67 20.93 3.63
C LYS A 4 -4.19 20.57 3.36
N LYS A 5 -3.37 20.49 4.42
CA LYS A 5 -1.95 20.10 4.29
C LYS A 5 -1.82 18.63 3.89
N LYS A 6 -2.68 17.76 4.43
CA LYS A 6 -2.70 16.34 4.04
C LYS A 6 -3.06 16.18 2.56
N ASP A 7 -4.06 16.91 2.08
CA ASP A 7 -4.50 16.84 0.68
C ASP A 7 -3.41 17.33 -0.28
N GLN A 8 -2.70 18.40 0.08
CA GLN A 8 -1.52 18.88 -0.66
C GLN A 8 -0.40 17.83 -0.71
N LEU A 9 -0.09 17.17 0.40
CA LEU A 9 0.92 16.10 0.44
C LEU A 9 0.51 14.89 -0.40
N TRP A 10 -0.78 14.54 -0.42
CA TRP A 10 -1.29 13.48 -1.30
C TRP A 10 -1.20 13.86 -2.78
N ALA A 11 -1.49 15.12 -3.13
CA ALA A 11 -1.30 15.61 -4.49
C ALA A 11 0.17 15.60 -4.92
N GLU A 12 1.07 15.99 -4.02
CA GLU A 12 2.52 15.94 -4.25
C GLU A 12 3.01 14.50 -4.41
N ALA A 13 2.60 13.59 -3.52
CA ALA A 13 2.94 12.18 -3.61
C ALA A 13 2.41 11.56 -4.91
N LYS A 14 1.19 11.91 -5.33
CA LYS A 14 0.63 11.47 -6.62
C LYS A 14 1.55 11.84 -7.78
N LYS A 15 2.00 13.10 -7.82
CA LYS A 15 2.84 13.63 -8.89
C LYS A 15 4.25 13.03 -8.86
N LYS A 16 4.89 12.98 -7.68
CA LYS A 16 6.29 12.53 -7.55
C LYS A 16 6.46 11.01 -7.63
N CYS A 17 5.46 10.25 -7.19
CA CYS A 17 5.52 8.79 -7.19
C CYS A 17 4.75 8.15 -8.37
N CYS A 18 4.27 8.97 -9.33
CA CYS A 18 3.48 8.53 -10.48
C CYS A 18 2.27 7.65 -10.10
N LEU A 19 1.54 8.03 -9.06
CA LEU A 19 0.40 7.24 -8.57
C LEU A 19 -0.87 7.56 -9.35
N ASN A 20 -1.65 6.53 -9.68
CA ASN A 20 -3.03 6.71 -10.16
C ASN A 20 -4.01 6.73 -8.97
N GLN A 21 -5.30 6.95 -9.24
CA GLN A 21 -6.32 7.00 -8.17
C GLN A 21 -6.45 5.67 -7.41
N GLU A 22 -6.31 4.55 -8.13
CA GLU A 22 -6.40 3.21 -7.57
C GLU A 22 -5.26 2.91 -6.59
N THR A 23 -4.01 3.19 -6.99
CA THR A 23 -2.83 2.99 -6.15
C THR A 23 -2.86 3.92 -4.92
N ILE A 24 -3.45 5.12 -5.04
CA ILE A 24 -3.71 5.99 -3.87
C ILE A 24 -4.73 5.36 -2.92
N LYS A 25 -5.81 4.76 -3.45
CA LYS A 25 -6.81 4.07 -2.64
C LYS A 25 -6.17 2.89 -1.90
N MET A 26 -5.41 2.04 -2.60
CA MET A 26 -4.64 0.94 -2.00
C MET A 26 -3.71 1.43 -0.89
N ALA A 27 -2.95 2.49 -1.13
CA ALA A 27 -2.06 3.08 -0.14
C ALA A 27 -2.81 3.57 1.12
N LYS A 28 -3.97 4.22 0.93
CA LYS A 28 -4.82 4.68 2.05
C LYS A 28 -5.41 3.52 2.84
N GLU A 29 -5.93 2.49 2.17
CA GLU A 29 -6.43 1.26 2.82
C GLU A 29 -5.32 0.55 3.61
N MET A 30 -4.09 0.62 3.12
CA MET A 30 -2.93 0.10 3.84
C MET A 30 -2.44 0.98 5.00
N GLY A 31 -2.98 2.19 5.17
CA GLY A 31 -2.55 3.13 6.19
C GLY A 31 -1.22 3.82 5.88
N LEU A 32 -0.80 3.86 4.61
CA LEU A 32 0.43 4.53 4.19
C LEU A 32 0.27 6.06 4.24
N ASN A 33 1.36 6.73 4.60
CA ASN A 33 1.43 8.19 4.68
C ASN A 33 2.05 8.77 3.39
N PRO A 34 1.49 9.84 2.79
CA PRO A 34 2.03 10.46 1.58
C PRO A 34 3.49 10.92 1.75
N MET A 35 3.91 11.37 2.94
CA MET A 35 5.32 11.71 3.20
C MET A 35 6.25 10.49 3.11
N SER A 36 5.79 9.32 3.56
CA SER A 36 6.56 8.08 3.46
C SER A 36 6.74 7.64 2.00
N LEU A 37 5.71 7.84 1.18
CA LEU A 37 5.75 7.55 -0.25
C LEU A 37 6.79 8.43 -0.96
N ILE A 38 6.77 9.74 -0.69
CA ILE A 38 7.74 10.68 -1.27
C ILE A 38 9.16 10.34 -0.84
N LYS A 39 9.38 9.96 0.43
CA LYS A 39 10.70 9.55 0.94
C LYS A 39 11.18 8.22 0.35
N ASN A 40 10.29 7.39 -0.19
CA ASN A 40 10.63 6.09 -0.77
C ASN A 40 10.92 6.14 -2.28
N ILE A 41 10.92 7.32 -2.90
CA ILE A 41 11.29 7.45 -4.31
C ILE A 41 12.76 7.00 -4.48
N PRO A 42 13.03 5.97 -5.31
CA PRO A 42 14.39 5.50 -5.55
C PRO A 42 15.25 6.62 -6.15
N ASN A 43 16.50 6.73 -5.69
CA ASN A 43 17.51 7.58 -6.31
C ASN A 43 18.38 6.76 -7.29
N LYS A 44 19.31 7.43 -7.99
CA LYS A 44 20.16 6.81 -9.02
C LYS A 44 20.99 5.62 -8.53
N THR A 45 21.34 5.58 -7.24
CA THR A 45 22.14 4.50 -6.64
C THR A 45 21.28 3.38 -6.06
N GLN A 46 19.95 3.56 -6.00
CA GLN A 46 18.97 2.60 -5.49
C GLN A 46 18.20 1.91 -6.62
N GLN A 47 18.88 1.50 -7.69
CA GLN A 47 18.25 0.84 -8.85
C GLN A 47 17.57 -0.49 -8.50
N TRP A 48 17.99 -1.12 -7.40
CA TRP A 48 17.39 -2.33 -6.87
C TRP A 48 16.02 -2.10 -6.20
N LYS A 49 15.63 -0.84 -5.94
CA LYS A 49 14.30 -0.52 -5.42
C LYS A 49 13.29 -0.38 -6.54
N ALA A 50 12.18 -1.07 -6.42
CA ALA A 50 11.04 -0.87 -7.29
C ALA A 50 10.50 0.57 -7.18
N PRO A 51 9.94 1.14 -8.27
CA PRO A 51 9.18 2.37 -8.20
C PRO A 51 8.05 2.28 -7.17
N VAL A 52 7.73 3.41 -6.52
CA VAL A 52 6.76 3.44 -5.41
C VAL A 52 5.37 2.90 -5.80
N HIS A 53 4.91 3.14 -7.03
CA HIS A 53 3.61 2.62 -7.50
C HIS A 53 3.59 1.09 -7.57
N VAL A 54 4.66 0.46 -8.10
CA VAL A 54 4.80 -1.00 -8.17
C VAL A 54 4.83 -1.58 -6.76
N TRP A 55 5.65 -0.98 -5.89
CA TRP A 55 5.77 -1.43 -4.50
C TRP A 55 4.43 -1.41 -3.75
N ILE A 56 3.60 -0.39 -3.95
CA ILE A 56 2.27 -0.33 -3.33
C ILE A 56 1.37 -1.48 -3.82
N GLN A 57 1.38 -1.77 -5.13
CA GLN A 57 0.58 -2.86 -5.70
C GLN A 57 1.00 -4.22 -5.14
N GLU A 58 2.30 -4.51 -5.13
CA GLU A 58 2.84 -5.76 -4.59
C GLU A 58 2.51 -5.93 -3.09
N MET A 59 2.65 -4.85 -2.31
CA MET A 59 2.34 -4.87 -0.88
C MET A 59 0.84 -5.10 -0.64
N TYR A 60 -0.01 -4.50 -1.46
CA TYR A 60 -1.45 -4.67 -1.38
C TYR A 60 -1.85 -6.11 -1.69
N GLU A 61 -1.37 -6.66 -2.81
CA GLU A 61 -1.61 -8.05 -3.20
C GLU A 61 -1.17 -9.03 -2.12
N LYS A 62 0.06 -8.88 -1.59
CA LYS A 62 0.57 -9.70 -0.48
C LYS A 62 -0.32 -9.62 0.77
N ARG A 63 -0.94 -8.46 1.05
CA ARG A 63 -1.87 -8.32 2.18
C ARG A 63 -3.18 -9.04 1.93
N GLN A 64 -3.71 -8.96 0.72
CA GLN A 64 -4.93 -9.65 0.31
C GLN A 64 -4.74 -11.16 0.33
N GLU A 65 -3.62 -11.68 -0.19
CA GLU A 65 -3.30 -13.10 -0.11
C GLU A 65 -3.23 -13.61 1.33
N LYS A 66 -2.55 -12.86 2.22
CA LYS A 66 -2.46 -13.23 3.63
C LYS A 66 -3.83 -13.24 4.31
N ALA A 67 -4.68 -12.27 3.99
CA ALA A 67 -6.04 -12.22 4.50
C ALA A 67 -6.88 -13.41 4.00
N ALA A 68 -6.78 -13.74 2.71
CA ALA A 68 -7.45 -14.90 2.12
C ALA A 68 -6.99 -16.22 2.74
N LYS A 69 -5.67 -16.42 2.88
CA LYS A 69 -5.08 -17.59 3.55
C LYS A 69 -5.57 -17.74 5.00
N LYS A 70 -5.66 -16.63 5.74
CA LYS A 70 -6.19 -16.62 7.11
C LYS A 70 -7.68 -16.94 7.15
N ALA A 71 -8.47 -16.47 6.20
CA ALA A 71 -9.89 -16.79 6.11
C ALA A 71 -10.12 -18.29 5.82
N LEU A 72 -9.37 -18.86 4.88
CA LEU A 72 -9.42 -20.30 4.58
C LEU A 72 -9.02 -21.16 5.78
N GLY A 73 -7.95 -20.79 6.49
CA GLY A 73 -7.50 -21.51 7.68
C GLY A 73 -8.50 -21.46 8.86
N LYS A 74 -9.31 -20.40 8.95
CA LYS A 74 -10.39 -20.34 9.96
C LYS A 74 -11.57 -21.24 9.60
N ALA A 75 -11.93 -21.30 8.32
CA ALA A 75 -13.03 -22.14 7.85
C ALA A 75 -12.75 -23.65 8.03
N THR A 76 -11.49 -24.07 8.05
CA THR A 76 -11.11 -25.48 8.27
C THR A 76 -10.97 -25.87 9.75
N GLN A 77 -10.85 -24.90 10.67
CA GLN A 77 -10.74 -25.16 12.11
C GLN A 77 -12.10 -25.15 12.84
N ASP A 78 -13.16 -24.68 12.19
CA ASP A 78 -14.54 -24.64 12.72
C ASP A 78 -15.36 -25.85 12.24
N LYS A 79 -14.75 -27.05 12.16
CA LYS A 79 -15.53 -28.29 12.02
C LYS A 79 -15.94 -28.75 13.42
N PRO A 80 -17.23 -28.87 13.74
CA PRO A 80 -17.67 -29.42 15.01
C PRO A 80 -17.06 -30.83 15.15
N LYS A 81 -16.41 -31.05 16.29
CA LYS A 81 -15.97 -32.37 16.71
C LYS A 81 -17.19 -33.05 17.33
N ASP A 82 -17.89 -33.83 16.52
CA ASP A 82 -18.88 -34.81 17.00
C ASP A 82 -18.22 -35.86 17.91
#